data_AF-A0AAW6WFC4-F1
#
_entry.id   AF-A0AAW6WFC4-F1
#
_cell.length_a   1.000
_cell.length_b   1.000
_cell.length_c   1.000
_cell.angle_alpha   90.00
_cell.angle_beta   90.00
_cell.angle_gamma   90.00
#
_symmetry.space_group_name_H-M   'P 1'
#
loop_
_entity.id
_entity.type
_entity.pdbx_description
1 polymer ?
#
loop_
_entity_poly.entity_id
_entity_poly.type
_entity_poly.pdbx_seq_one_letter_code
_entity_poly.pdbx_strand_id
1 'polypeptide(L)'
;PNRFIFRNGSLQQTVNGEELSEKLSNVDRNISNLAQADSENKRDLEEKLNAAKQEINTQLVNADGKWTALQGQYQETVRDVTSFKTQTSEKIDTVQGALQQGNFVITANTTFDGAARFVSRGSDEAITIANGTIDFHRDGKRLTRIRNIRHGSVFTDSKGKGIVTFDGFIQPMFVMASIKSANFGKNMASVFCYASNIKESVYQFFLGGSNEDYVHGNPVTKIGNTYTIENCVLTTLTHVKINLNVYHTSEYLYARGDDHYMIERPSVRVIITRKDKTKVLLLEKVVEIRSIFHKELRQDYGHTQWWSESYIEFPLQIQRVYEERTDVTYEVKVTKVNSIGKYGYFDKYTATFEIPSSHDWVNSIEITAVSDTSKLGEVQGEGEVSYIAMEVD
;
A
#
# COMPACT_ATOMS: atom_id res chain seq x y z
N PRO A 1 -6.43 -98.07 -122.89
CA PRO A 1 -7.29 -98.00 -124.10
C PRO A 1 -8.68 -97.45 -123.72
N ASN A 2 -9.02 -96.26 -124.21
CA ASN A 2 -10.37 -95.70 -124.03
C ASN A 2 -11.34 -96.53 -124.89
N ARG A 3 -12.42 -97.03 -124.29
CA ARG A 3 -13.35 -97.94 -124.96
C ARG A 3 -14.78 -97.45 -124.77
N PHE A 4 -15.54 -97.48 -125.87
CA PHE A 4 -16.97 -97.26 -125.87
C PHE A 4 -17.66 -98.62 -126.00
N ILE A 5 -18.58 -98.91 -125.09
CA ILE A 5 -19.35 -100.15 -125.08
C ILE A 5 -20.82 -99.77 -125.00
N PHE A 6 -21.61 -100.17 -125.99
CA PHE A 6 -23.06 -100.08 -125.94
C PHE A 6 -23.61 -101.36 -125.30
N ARG A 7 -24.24 -101.23 -124.13
CA ARG A 7 -24.90 -102.34 -123.43
C ARG A 7 -26.21 -101.86 -122.82
N ASN A 8 -27.25 -102.68 -122.93
CA ASN A 8 -28.57 -102.44 -122.34
C ASN A 8 -29.17 -101.04 -122.65
N GLY A 9 -29.01 -100.58 -123.90
CA GLY A 9 -29.59 -99.31 -124.35
C GLY A 9 -28.85 -98.05 -123.89
N SER A 10 -27.70 -98.17 -123.22
CA SER A 10 -26.86 -97.02 -122.83
C SER A 10 -25.40 -97.17 -123.29
N LEU A 11 -24.77 -96.01 -123.57
CA LEU A 11 -23.37 -95.91 -123.96
C LEU A 11 -22.51 -95.82 -122.69
N GLN A 12 -21.70 -96.85 -122.43
CA GLN A 12 -20.71 -96.85 -121.35
C GLN A 12 -19.32 -96.52 -121.90
N GLN A 13 -18.68 -95.51 -121.33
CA GLN A 13 -17.33 -95.09 -121.70
C GLN A 13 -16.35 -95.42 -120.57
N THR A 14 -15.26 -96.10 -120.89
CA THR A 14 -14.20 -96.44 -119.94
C THR A 14 -12.96 -95.59 -120.25
N VAL A 15 -12.44 -94.85 -119.27
CA VAL A 15 -11.26 -93.97 -119.43
C VAL A 15 -10.19 -94.39 -118.41
N ASN A 16 -9.06 -94.89 -118.91
CA ASN A 16 -7.97 -95.48 -118.10
C ASN A 16 -8.42 -96.63 -117.17
N GLY A 17 -9.27 -97.54 -117.67
CA GLY A 17 -9.62 -98.78 -116.96
C GLY A 17 -10.82 -98.69 -116.00
N GLU A 18 -11.34 -97.49 -115.72
CA GLU A 18 -12.53 -97.25 -114.89
C GLU A 18 -13.66 -96.59 -115.70
N GLU A 19 -14.92 -96.83 -115.30
CA GLU A 19 -16.09 -96.27 -115.97
C GLU A 19 -16.18 -94.74 -115.74
N LEU A 20 -16.42 -93.97 -116.80
CA LEU A 20 -16.42 -92.51 -116.76
C LEU A 20 -17.49 -91.96 -115.80
N SER A 21 -18.63 -92.64 -115.69
CA SER A 21 -19.72 -92.33 -114.74
C SER A 21 -19.26 -92.37 -113.28
N GLU A 22 -18.41 -93.34 -112.94
CA GLU A 22 -17.87 -93.50 -111.58
C GLU A 22 -16.85 -92.41 -111.25
N LYS A 23 -15.99 -92.04 -112.22
CA LYS A 23 -15.08 -90.90 -112.08
C LYS A 23 -15.81 -89.57 -111.92
N LEU A 24 -16.84 -89.32 -112.72
CA LEU A 24 -17.66 -88.11 -112.60
C LEU A 24 -18.38 -88.06 -111.24
N SER A 25 -18.93 -89.19 -110.78
CA SER A 25 -19.56 -89.27 -109.46
C SER A 25 -18.57 -88.99 -108.31
N ASN A 26 -17.34 -89.50 -108.40
CA ASN A 26 -16.30 -89.22 -107.40
C ASN A 26 -15.86 -87.74 -107.42
N VAL A 27 -15.78 -87.12 -108.60
CA VAL A 27 -15.51 -85.68 -108.73
C VAL A 27 -16.66 -84.86 -108.12
N ASP A 28 -17.91 -85.18 -108.41
CA ASP A 28 -19.08 -84.50 -107.82
C ASP A 28 -19.12 -84.63 -106.29
N ARG A 29 -18.76 -85.81 -105.76
CA ARG A 29 -18.63 -86.04 -104.32
C ARG A 29 -17.54 -85.17 -103.70
N ASN A 30 -16.37 -85.11 -104.35
CA ASN A 30 -15.26 -84.29 -103.88
C ASN A 30 -15.59 -82.80 -103.92
N ILE A 31 -16.26 -82.32 -104.99
CA ILE A 31 -16.74 -80.95 -105.10
C ILE A 31 -17.76 -80.64 -103.99
N SER A 32 -18.71 -81.55 -103.74
CA SER A 32 -19.72 -81.38 -102.69
C SER A 32 -19.08 -81.35 -101.30
N ASN A 33 -18.12 -82.23 -101.03
CA ASN A 33 -17.38 -82.27 -99.77
C ASN A 33 -16.52 -81.01 -99.57
N LEU A 34 -15.89 -80.49 -100.63
CA LEU A 34 -15.13 -79.24 -100.58
C LEU A 34 -16.05 -78.04 -100.35
N ALA A 35 -17.20 -77.97 -101.02
CA ALA A 35 -18.20 -76.92 -100.80
C ALA A 35 -18.76 -76.95 -99.38
N GLN A 36 -18.99 -78.15 -98.82
CA GLN A 36 -19.42 -78.29 -97.43
C GLN A 36 -18.32 -77.83 -96.46
N ALA A 37 -17.07 -78.24 -96.66
CA ALA A 37 -15.95 -77.82 -95.83
C ALA A 37 -15.72 -76.30 -95.89
N ASP A 38 -15.87 -75.68 -97.07
CA ASP A 38 -15.76 -74.22 -97.23
C ASP A 38 -16.89 -73.48 -96.52
N SER A 39 -18.13 -73.98 -96.60
CA SER A 39 -19.28 -73.44 -95.87
C SER A 39 -19.10 -73.53 -94.35
N GLU A 40 -18.61 -74.67 -93.85
CA GLU A 40 -18.33 -74.88 -92.43
C GLU A 40 -17.18 -73.98 -91.93
N ASN A 41 -16.10 -73.84 -92.72
CA ASN A 41 -15.00 -72.92 -92.41
C ASN A 41 -15.46 -71.47 -92.40
N LYS A 42 -16.30 -71.07 -93.36
CA LYS A 42 -16.87 -69.72 -93.40
C LYS A 42 -17.71 -69.45 -92.15
N ARG A 43 -18.55 -70.41 -91.73
CA ARG A 43 -19.35 -70.27 -90.51
C ARG A 43 -18.49 -70.14 -89.26
N ASP A 44 -17.45 -70.97 -89.09
CA ASP A 44 -16.53 -70.89 -87.96
C ASP A 44 -15.76 -69.56 -87.92
N LEU A 45 -15.34 -69.04 -89.08
CA LEU A 45 -14.72 -67.72 -89.19
C LEU A 45 -15.68 -66.59 -88.83
N GLU A 46 -16.94 -66.65 -89.26
CA GLU A 46 -17.97 -65.67 -88.91
C GLU A 46 -18.27 -65.69 -87.40
N GLU A 47 -18.34 -66.87 -86.78
CA GLU A 47 -18.52 -67.01 -85.34
C GLU A 47 -17.34 -66.43 -84.55
N LYS A 48 -16.10 -66.76 -84.94
CA LYS A 48 -14.88 -66.20 -84.33
C LYS A 48 -14.79 -64.69 -84.50
N LEU A 49 -15.14 -64.17 -85.67
CA LEU A 49 -15.14 -62.73 -85.94
C LEU A 49 -16.17 -62.00 -85.06
N ASN A 50 -17.36 -62.58 -84.90
CA ASN A 50 -18.40 -61.99 -84.07
C ASN A 50 -18.04 -62.02 -82.58
N ALA A 51 -17.45 -63.12 -82.11
CA ALA A 51 -16.92 -63.21 -80.74
C ALA A 51 -15.83 -62.16 -80.49
N ALA A 52 -14.86 -62.02 -81.40
CA ALA A 52 -13.80 -61.02 -81.29
C ALA A 52 -14.33 -59.58 -81.27
N LYS A 53 -15.35 -59.27 -82.09
CA LYS A 53 -16.01 -57.94 -82.08
C LYS A 53 -16.69 -57.65 -80.75
N GLN A 54 -17.38 -58.63 -80.16
CA GLN A 54 -18.02 -58.46 -78.86
C GLN A 54 -16.98 -58.21 -77.76
N GLU A 55 -15.91 -59.00 -77.74
CA GLU A 55 -14.85 -58.86 -76.73
C GLU A 55 -14.14 -57.49 -76.81
N ILE A 56 -13.80 -57.02 -78.02
CA ILE A 56 -13.20 -55.70 -78.23
C ILE A 56 -14.15 -54.59 -77.74
N ASN A 57 -15.44 -54.67 -78.04
CA ASN A 57 -16.41 -53.68 -77.58
C ASN A 57 -16.53 -53.67 -76.05
N THR A 58 -16.55 -54.83 -75.40
CA THR A 58 -16.58 -54.90 -73.93
C THR A 58 -15.32 -54.29 -73.31
N GLN A 59 -14.14 -54.51 -73.89
CA GLN A 59 -12.89 -53.90 -73.43
C GLN A 59 -12.91 -52.38 -73.58
N LEU A 60 -13.42 -51.85 -74.69
CA LEU A 60 -13.55 -50.41 -74.94
C LEU A 60 -14.49 -49.74 -73.93
N VAL A 61 -15.67 -50.32 -73.69
CA VAL A 61 -16.65 -49.80 -72.71
C VAL A 61 -16.04 -49.79 -71.31
N ASN A 62 -15.32 -50.84 -70.93
CA ASN A 62 -14.64 -50.90 -69.64
C ASN A 62 -13.50 -49.86 -69.51
N ALA A 63 -12.78 -49.59 -70.59
CA ALA A 63 -11.73 -48.57 -70.61
C ALA A 63 -12.31 -47.15 -70.47
N ASP A 64 -13.42 -46.87 -71.15
CA ASP A 64 -14.13 -45.60 -71.08
C ASP A 64 -14.66 -45.32 -69.66
N GLY A 65 -15.28 -46.32 -69.04
CA GLY A 65 -15.75 -46.22 -67.65
C GLY A 65 -14.61 -45.94 -66.64
N LYS A 66 -13.44 -46.57 -66.83
CA LYS A 66 -12.25 -46.29 -66.01
C LYS A 66 -11.72 -44.87 -66.22
N TRP A 67 -11.74 -44.38 -67.46
CA TRP A 67 -11.31 -43.02 -67.79
C TRP A 67 -12.21 -41.97 -67.15
N THR A 68 -13.53 -42.14 -67.22
CA THR A 68 -14.50 -41.25 -66.56
C THR A 68 -14.29 -41.19 -65.04
N ALA A 69 -14.05 -42.33 -64.39
CA ALA A 69 -13.80 -42.38 -62.95
C ALA A 69 -12.51 -41.63 -62.56
N LEU A 70 -11.43 -41.79 -63.35
CA LEU A 70 -10.16 -41.11 -63.13
C LEU A 70 -10.29 -39.60 -63.26
N GLN A 71 -11.09 -39.13 -64.22
CA GLN A 71 -11.37 -37.71 -64.42
C GLN A 71 -12.14 -37.10 -63.23
N GLY A 72 -13.09 -37.85 -62.66
CA GLY A 72 -13.79 -37.45 -61.43
C GLY A 72 -12.83 -37.28 -60.24
N GLN A 73 -11.98 -38.28 -59.99
CA GLN A 73 -10.98 -38.23 -58.91
C GLN A 73 -9.99 -37.06 -59.07
N TYR A 74 -9.57 -36.76 -60.30
CA TYR A 74 -8.70 -35.62 -60.57
C TYR A 74 -9.39 -34.29 -60.21
N GLN A 75 -10.66 -34.11 -60.56
CA GLN A 75 -11.41 -32.89 -60.23
C GLN A 75 -11.60 -32.72 -58.71
N GLU A 76 -11.86 -33.79 -57.98
CA GLU A 76 -11.93 -33.76 -56.51
C GLU A 76 -10.57 -33.36 -55.91
N THR A 77 -9.48 -33.97 -56.37
CA THR A 77 -8.13 -33.64 -55.90
C THR A 77 -7.79 -32.16 -56.13
N VAL A 78 -8.14 -31.61 -57.30
CA VAL A 78 -7.91 -30.18 -57.59
C VAL A 78 -8.73 -29.27 -56.66
N ARG A 79 -9.98 -29.65 -56.35
CA ARG A 79 -10.82 -28.92 -55.40
C ARG A 79 -10.24 -28.96 -53.99
N ASP A 80 -9.76 -30.11 -53.55
CA ASP A 80 -9.14 -30.29 -52.23
C ASP A 80 -7.85 -29.48 -52.10
N VAL A 81 -6.97 -29.53 -53.10
CA VAL A 81 -5.72 -28.74 -53.12
C VAL A 81 -6.01 -27.24 -53.10
N THR A 82 -7.01 -26.79 -53.85
CA THR A 82 -7.42 -25.38 -53.87
C THR A 82 -7.95 -24.95 -52.50
N SER A 83 -8.80 -25.78 -51.87
CA SER A 83 -9.39 -25.50 -50.56
C SER A 83 -8.33 -25.47 -49.46
N PHE A 84 -7.37 -26.40 -49.50
CA PHE A 84 -6.22 -26.42 -48.58
C PHE A 84 -5.38 -25.15 -48.71
N LYS A 85 -5.09 -24.70 -49.94
CA LYS A 85 -4.33 -23.46 -50.19
C LYS A 85 -5.02 -22.23 -49.62
N THR A 86 -6.35 -22.11 -49.80
CA THR A 86 -7.14 -20.99 -49.26
C THR A 86 -7.14 -20.98 -47.73
N GLN A 87 -7.45 -22.12 -47.09
CA GLN A 87 -7.48 -22.22 -45.62
C GLN A 87 -6.12 -21.94 -44.95
N THR A 88 -5.04 -22.35 -45.60
CA THR A 88 -3.68 -22.16 -45.07
C THR A 88 -3.23 -20.70 -45.19
N SER A 89 -3.59 -20.03 -46.29
CA SER A 89 -3.21 -18.62 -46.52
C SER A 89 -3.95 -17.67 -45.56
N GLU A 90 -5.25 -17.88 -45.33
CA GLU A 90 -6.06 -17.03 -44.43
C GLU A 90 -5.65 -17.14 -42.95
N LYS A 91 -5.19 -18.32 -42.50
CA LYS A 91 -4.79 -18.54 -41.10
C LYS A 91 -3.38 -18.06 -40.76
N ILE A 92 -2.45 -18.02 -41.73
CA ILE A 92 -1.07 -17.60 -41.47
C ILE A 92 -0.97 -16.07 -41.41
N ASP A 93 -1.64 -15.35 -42.32
CA ASP A 93 -1.61 -13.88 -42.35
C ASP A 93 -2.32 -13.24 -41.14
N THR A 94 -3.35 -13.91 -40.60
CA THR A 94 -4.14 -13.39 -39.47
C THR A 94 -3.39 -13.45 -38.13
N VAL A 95 -2.62 -14.49 -37.86
CA VAL A 95 -1.85 -14.60 -36.59
C VAL A 95 -0.66 -13.65 -36.59
N GLN A 96 0.06 -13.57 -37.71
CA GLN A 96 1.26 -12.73 -37.80
C GLN A 96 0.92 -11.23 -37.90
N GLY A 97 -0.18 -10.88 -38.57
CA GLY A 97 -0.68 -9.50 -38.67
C GLY A 97 -1.37 -9.00 -37.40
N ALA A 98 -2.18 -9.82 -36.72
CA ALA A 98 -2.89 -9.41 -35.50
C ALA A 98 -1.95 -9.13 -34.32
N LEU A 99 -0.83 -9.84 -34.24
CA LEU A 99 0.20 -9.63 -33.20
C LEU A 99 1.03 -8.34 -33.42
N GLN A 100 1.03 -7.76 -34.62
CA GLN A 100 1.76 -6.53 -34.91
C GLN A 100 0.98 -5.24 -34.56
N GLN A 101 -0.34 -5.30 -34.38
CA GLN A 101 -1.20 -4.12 -34.21
C GLN A 101 -2.25 -4.23 -33.09
N GLY A 102 -2.39 -5.39 -32.43
CA GLY A 102 -3.41 -5.64 -31.41
C GLY A 102 -2.92 -5.56 -29.97
N ASN A 103 -3.86 -5.40 -29.03
CA ASN A 103 -3.59 -5.59 -27.60
C ASN A 103 -3.21 -7.06 -27.34
N PHE A 104 -1.97 -7.31 -26.95
CA PHE A 104 -1.56 -8.63 -26.47
C PHE A 104 -1.91 -8.75 -24.98
N VAL A 105 -2.97 -9.51 -24.67
CA VAL A 105 -3.42 -9.76 -23.29
C VAL A 105 -3.15 -11.21 -22.93
N ILE A 106 -2.30 -11.42 -21.93
CA ILE A 106 -2.07 -12.74 -21.32
C ILE A 106 -3.11 -12.94 -20.21
N THR A 107 -4.07 -13.83 -20.42
CA THR A 107 -5.12 -14.14 -19.43
C THR A 107 -4.87 -15.43 -18.65
N ALA A 108 -3.87 -16.23 -19.06
CA ALA A 108 -3.52 -17.50 -18.43
C ALA A 108 -2.15 -17.45 -17.74
N ASN A 109 -1.92 -18.36 -16.78
CA ASN A 109 -0.62 -18.53 -16.13
C ASN A 109 0.47 -18.78 -17.18
N THR A 110 1.44 -17.88 -17.28
CA THR A 110 2.51 -17.91 -18.28
C THR A 110 3.86 -17.91 -17.59
N THR A 111 4.76 -18.80 -18.05
CA THR A 111 6.15 -18.89 -17.55
C THR A 111 7.10 -18.47 -18.67
N PHE A 112 8.03 -17.56 -18.36
CA PHE A 112 9.13 -17.20 -19.26
C PHE A 112 10.36 -18.02 -18.86
N ASP A 113 10.69 -19.06 -19.62
CA ASP A 113 11.88 -19.89 -19.42
C ASP A 113 13.12 -19.23 -20.06
N GLY A 114 13.48 -18.05 -19.55
CA GLY A 114 14.56 -17.23 -20.08
C GLY A 114 14.44 -15.75 -19.71
N ALA A 115 15.28 -14.93 -20.31
CA ALA A 115 15.20 -13.47 -20.15
C ALA A 115 13.94 -12.91 -20.83
N ALA A 116 13.21 -12.05 -20.14
CA ALA A 116 12.08 -11.31 -20.69
C ALA A 116 12.43 -9.83 -20.81
N ARG A 117 12.06 -9.20 -21.93
CA ARG A 117 12.26 -7.76 -22.15
C ARG A 117 10.98 -7.14 -22.72
N PHE A 118 10.41 -6.20 -21.99
CA PHE A 118 9.25 -5.42 -22.39
C PHE A 118 9.73 -4.04 -22.80
N VAL A 119 9.42 -3.61 -24.01
CA VAL A 119 9.85 -2.30 -24.56
C VAL A 119 8.65 -1.51 -25.01
N SER A 120 8.42 -0.36 -24.40
CA SER A 120 7.49 0.65 -24.89
C SER A 120 8.20 1.47 -25.95
N ARG A 121 7.91 1.23 -27.24
CA ARG A 121 8.51 1.99 -28.35
C ARG A 121 8.04 3.44 -28.44
N GLY A 122 6.96 3.80 -27.76
CA GLY A 122 6.44 5.17 -27.73
C GLY A 122 7.08 6.05 -26.65
N SER A 123 7.60 5.44 -25.57
CA SER A 123 8.26 6.14 -24.46
C SER A 123 9.74 5.80 -24.29
N ASP A 124 10.30 4.95 -25.17
CA ASP A 124 11.66 4.38 -25.07
C ASP A 124 11.99 3.81 -23.67
N GLU A 125 10.97 3.31 -22.98
CA GLU A 125 11.08 2.65 -21.69
C GLU A 125 11.19 1.15 -21.89
N ALA A 126 12.05 0.51 -21.10
CA ALA A 126 12.20 -0.94 -21.12
C ALA A 126 12.29 -1.55 -19.72
N ILE A 127 11.59 -2.65 -19.52
CA ILE A 127 11.71 -3.51 -18.33
C ILE A 127 12.41 -4.79 -18.78
N THR A 128 13.53 -5.13 -18.17
CA THR A 128 14.26 -6.37 -18.45
C THR A 128 14.27 -7.24 -17.21
N ILE A 129 13.77 -8.48 -17.34
CA ILE A 129 13.80 -9.51 -16.30
C ILE A 129 14.80 -10.56 -16.75
N ALA A 130 15.98 -10.60 -16.11
CA ALA A 130 17.03 -11.55 -16.44
C ALA A 130 17.96 -11.75 -15.24
N ASN A 131 18.56 -12.95 -15.11
CA ASN A 131 19.59 -13.23 -14.11
C ASN A 131 19.21 -12.85 -12.67
N GLY A 132 17.94 -13.00 -12.29
CA GLY A 132 17.44 -12.65 -10.96
C GLY A 132 17.26 -11.16 -10.68
N THR A 133 17.33 -10.31 -11.71
CA THR A 133 17.11 -8.86 -11.60
C THR A 133 15.93 -8.40 -12.44
N ILE A 134 15.35 -7.27 -12.03
CA ILE A 134 14.39 -6.48 -12.79
C ILE A 134 15.00 -5.10 -13.02
N ASP A 135 15.38 -4.81 -14.25
CA ASP A 135 16.04 -3.57 -14.63
C ASP A 135 15.06 -2.66 -15.38
N PHE A 136 14.92 -1.42 -14.92
CA PHE A 136 14.13 -0.39 -15.58
C PHE A 136 15.05 0.55 -16.36
N HIS A 137 14.73 0.77 -17.63
CA HIS A 137 15.49 1.63 -18.53
C HIS A 137 14.58 2.70 -19.14
N ARG A 138 15.17 3.86 -19.44
CA ARG A 138 14.59 4.92 -20.26
C ARG A 138 15.68 5.53 -21.13
N ASP A 139 15.38 5.75 -22.40
CA ASP A 139 16.33 6.31 -23.38
C ASP A 139 17.64 5.50 -23.46
N GLY A 140 17.54 4.18 -23.32
CA GLY A 140 18.69 3.27 -23.31
C GLY A 140 19.56 3.32 -22.04
N LYS A 141 19.24 4.18 -21.06
CA LYS A 141 19.94 4.25 -19.76
C LYS A 141 19.19 3.46 -18.70
N ARG A 142 19.92 2.72 -17.85
CA ARG A 142 19.33 2.06 -16.68
C ARG A 142 18.98 3.12 -15.62
N LEU A 143 17.71 3.17 -15.23
CA LEU A 143 17.21 4.08 -14.19
C LEU A 143 17.37 3.47 -12.79
N THR A 144 16.99 2.20 -12.64
CA THR A 144 17.11 1.46 -11.40
C THR A 144 17.11 -0.03 -11.71
N ARG A 145 17.72 -0.82 -10.84
CA ARG A 145 17.62 -2.27 -10.85
C ARG A 145 17.20 -2.75 -9.48
N ILE A 146 16.26 -3.68 -9.50
CA ILE A 146 15.79 -4.37 -8.31
C ILE A 146 16.32 -5.80 -8.39
N ARG A 147 17.07 -6.22 -7.37
CA ARG A 147 17.55 -7.60 -7.28
C ARG A 147 17.49 -8.11 -5.84
N ASN A 148 17.45 -9.42 -5.71
CA ASN A 148 17.54 -10.14 -4.45
C ASN A 148 16.58 -9.58 -3.37
N ILE A 149 15.28 -9.83 -3.51
CA ILE A 149 14.29 -9.40 -2.52
C ILE A 149 14.16 -10.47 -1.43
N ARG A 150 14.25 -10.05 -0.17
CA ARG A 150 13.91 -10.86 1.01
C ARG A 150 12.78 -10.17 1.77
N HIS A 151 11.86 -10.97 2.29
CA HIS A 151 10.88 -10.50 3.26
C HIS A 151 10.89 -11.46 4.45
N GLY A 152 10.47 -10.95 5.59
CA GLY A 152 10.44 -11.75 6.81
C GLY A 152 9.94 -10.92 7.98
N SER A 153 10.09 -11.47 9.16
CA SER A 153 9.80 -10.76 10.39
C SER A 153 10.81 -11.11 11.47
N VAL A 154 11.02 -10.17 12.39
CA VAL A 154 11.98 -10.29 13.48
C VAL A 154 11.37 -9.71 14.75
N PHE A 155 11.53 -10.43 15.85
CA PHE A 155 11.17 -9.90 17.16
C PHE A 155 12.25 -8.92 17.63
N THR A 156 11.85 -7.74 18.10
CA THR A 156 12.76 -6.72 18.59
C THR A 156 12.15 -5.89 19.72
N ASP A 157 12.95 -4.98 20.25
CA ASP A 157 12.61 -4.03 21.29
C ASP A 157 13.10 -2.62 20.93
N SER A 158 12.90 -1.68 21.84
CA SER A 158 13.35 -0.29 21.68
C SER A 158 14.88 -0.15 21.64
N LYS A 159 15.62 -1.19 22.03
CA LYS A 159 17.09 -1.22 22.11
C LYS A 159 17.73 -1.96 20.93
N GLY A 160 16.93 -2.51 20.03
CA GLY A 160 17.40 -3.15 18.82
C GLY A 160 17.80 -4.61 18.99
N LYS A 161 17.14 -5.39 19.85
CA LYS A 161 17.48 -6.81 20.03
C LYS A 161 17.37 -7.64 18.74
N GLY A 162 16.47 -7.27 17.85
CA GLY A 162 16.25 -7.96 16.58
C GLY A 162 17.37 -7.68 15.59
N ILE A 163 18.26 -8.64 15.38
CA ILE A 163 19.34 -8.56 14.39
C ILE A 163 19.08 -9.59 13.29
N VAL A 164 19.12 -9.16 12.04
CA VAL A 164 18.98 -10.03 10.87
C VAL A 164 20.23 -9.91 10.01
N THR A 165 20.83 -11.06 9.70
CA THR A 165 21.86 -11.18 8.67
C THR A 165 21.21 -11.67 7.39
N PHE A 166 21.40 -10.94 6.30
CA PHE A 166 20.88 -11.32 5.00
C PHE A 166 21.95 -12.12 4.24
N ASP A 167 21.95 -13.43 4.47
CA ASP A 167 22.94 -14.33 3.86
C ASP A 167 22.81 -14.36 2.33
N GLY A 168 23.97 -14.32 1.67
CA GLY A 168 24.08 -14.28 0.20
C GLY A 168 24.06 -12.87 -0.39
N PHE A 169 23.96 -11.83 0.44
CA PHE A 169 24.06 -10.44 0.04
C PHE A 169 25.47 -9.91 0.32
N ILE A 170 25.97 -9.06 -0.58
CA ILE A 170 27.36 -8.55 -0.52
C ILE A 170 27.44 -7.03 -0.36
N GLN A 171 26.31 -6.33 -0.41
CA GLN A 171 26.22 -4.89 -0.23
C GLN A 171 25.09 -4.51 0.74
N PRO A 172 25.14 -3.31 1.34
CA PRO A 172 24.01 -2.76 2.08
C PRO A 172 22.76 -2.73 1.20
N MET A 173 21.64 -3.08 1.81
CA MET A 173 20.34 -3.16 1.16
C MET A 173 19.46 -1.98 1.57
N PHE A 174 18.45 -1.72 0.75
CA PHE A 174 17.30 -0.94 1.18
C PHE A 174 16.39 -1.82 2.04
N VAL A 175 16.16 -1.42 3.30
CA VAL A 175 15.32 -2.16 4.25
C VAL A 175 14.16 -1.30 4.68
N MET A 176 12.94 -1.75 4.37
CA MET A 176 11.71 -1.20 4.89
C MET A 176 11.24 -2.02 6.07
N ALA A 177 11.03 -1.37 7.21
CA ALA A 177 10.47 -1.97 8.41
C ALA A 177 9.02 -1.53 8.60
N SER A 178 8.16 -2.43 9.05
CA SER A 178 6.78 -2.15 9.44
C SER A 178 6.40 -2.92 10.70
N ILE A 179 5.50 -2.34 11.51
CA ILE A 179 5.04 -2.96 12.74
C ILE A 179 4.08 -4.10 12.38
N LYS A 180 4.44 -5.35 12.74
CA LYS A 180 3.53 -6.50 12.61
C LYS A 180 2.74 -6.71 13.89
N SER A 181 3.39 -6.61 15.05
CA SER A 181 2.75 -6.60 16.36
C SER A 181 3.60 -5.80 17.34
N ALA A 182 2.97 -5.20 18.35
CA ALA A 182 3.67 -4.44 19.36
C ALA A 182 2.92 -4.42 20.68
N ASN A 183 3.66 -4.32 21.79
CA ASN A 183 3.12 -4.06 23.12
C ASN A 183 3.83 -2.87 23.74
N PHE A 184 3.11 -1.75 23.86
CA PHE A 184 3.63 -0.47 24.39
C PHE A 184 3.07 -0.11 25.78
N GLY A 185 2.18 -0.95 26.34
CA GLY A 185 1.48 -0.63 27.59
C GLY A 185 0.40 0.44 27.42
N LYS A 186 0.06 1.14 28.51
CA LYS A 186 -0.98 2.20 28.54
C LYS A 186 -0.36 3.58 28.29
N ASN A 187 -1.21 4.52 27.84
CA ASN A 187 -0.85 5.93 27.64
C ASN A 187 0.27 6.16 26.62
N MET A 188 0.22 5.52 25.45
CA MET A 188 1.25 5.70 24.41
C MET A 188 1.23 7.13 23.87
N ALA A 189 2.39 7.80 23.90
CA ALA A 189 2.59 9.17 23.42
C ALA A 189 3.26 9.22 22.04
N SER A 190 4.16 8.28 21.75
CA SER A 190 4.84 8.18 20.46
C SER A 190 5.23 6.74 20.14
N VAL A 191 5.45 6.45 18.86
CA VAL A 191 5.90 5.14 18.37
C VAL A 191 6.91 5.31 17.25
N PHE A 192 7.93 4.45 17.20
CA PHE A 192 8.86 4.33 16.10
C PHE A 192 9.09 2.87 15.71
N CYS A 193 9.38 2.66 14.43
CA CYS A 193 9.78 1.38 13.87
C CYS A 193 10.75 1.65 12.73
N TYR A 194 11.97 1.14 12.82
CA TYR A 194 12.99 1.33 11.78
C TYR A 194 14.04 0.21 11.82
N ALA A 195 14.86 0.15 10.78
CA ALA A 195 16.03 -0.69 10.72
C ALA A 195 17.28 0.17 10.51
N SER A 196 18.39 -0.21 11.15
CA SER A 196 19.70 0.42 10.98
C SER A 196 20.69 -0.60 10.43
N ASN A 197 21.45 -0.21 9.41
CA ASN A 197 22.56 -1.02 8.93
C ASN A 197 23.70 -0.93 9.94
N ILE A 198 24.16 -2.07 10.43
CA ILE A 198 25.27 -2.13 11.41
C ILE A 198 26.59 -2.47 10.73
N LYS A 199 26.54 -3.40 9.77
CA LYS A 199 27.69 -3.82 8.95
C LYS A 199 27.20 -4.60 7.74
N GLU A 200 27.77 -4.34 6.57
CA GLU A 200 27.52 -5.13 5.34
C GLU A 200 26.02 -5.39 5.14
N SER A 201 25.58 -6.65 5.18
CA SER A 201 24.19 -7.07 5.05
C SER A 201 23.57 -7.49 6.38
N VAL A 202 24.01 -6.89 7.49
CA VAL A 202 23.48 -7.09 8.86
C VAL A 202 22.74 -5.84 9.30
N TYR A 203 21.49 -6.03 9.73
CA TYR A 203 20.60 -4.96 10.16
C TYR A 203 20.07 -5.19 11.57
N GLN A 204 20.03 -4.12 12.34
CA GLN A 204 19.39 -4.06 13.63
C GLN A 204 18.02 -3.40 13.47
N PHE A 205 16.97 -4.05 13.96
CA PHE A 205 15.59 -3.55 13.89
C PHE A 205 15.19 -2.98 15.23
N PHE A 206 14.44 -1.89 15.24
CA PHE A 206 14.01 -1.20 16.45
C PHE A 206 12.50 -1.02 16.43
N LEU A 207 11.85 -1.28 17.57
CA LEU A 207 10.43 -1.04 17.77
C LEU A 207 10.23 -0.54 19.20
N GLY A 208 9.77 0.68 19.34
CA GLY A 208 9.56 1.26 20.66
C GLY A 208 8.61 2.43 20.62
N GLY A 209 8.14 2.82 21.80
CA GLY A 209 7.32 4.00 22.01
C GLY A 209 7.60 4.61 23.37
N SER A 210 7.23 5.88 23.53
CA SER A 210 7.23 6.54 24.83
C SER A 210 5.81 6.59 25.37
N ASN A 211 5.66 6.51 26.69
CA ASN A 211 4.35 6.71 27.33
C ASN A 211 4.23 8.12 27.91
N GLU A 212 2.99 8.56 28.12
CA GLU A 212 2.65 9.82 28.75
C GLU A 212 2.26 9.58 30.20
N ASP A 213 3.10 10.09 31.10
CA ASP A 213 2.83 10.11 32.54
C ASP A 213 2.07 11.38 32.88
N TYR A 214 0.76 11.25 32.82
CA TYR A 214 -0.17 12.32 33.14
C TYR A 214 -0.48 12.32 34.63
N VAL A 215 -0.32 13.48 35.28
CA VAL A 215 -0.60 13.67 36.70
C VAL A 215 -1.65 14.76 36.86
N HIS A 216 -2.81 14.39 37.41
CA HIS A 216 -3.81 15.35 37.84
C HIS A 216 -3.34 16.10 39.09
N GLY A 217 -3.42 17.42 39.04
CA GLY A 217 -2.95 18.28 40.12
C GLY A 217 -3.95 18.42 41.26
N ASN A 218 -3.42 18.53 42.48
CA ASN A 218 -4.12 19.15 43.60
C ASN A 218 -3.70 20.62 43.75
N PRO A 219 -4.47 21.48 44.45
CA PRO A 219 -4.03 22.84 44.75
C PRO A 219 -2.71 22.85 45.53
N VAL A 220 -1.73 23.59 45.04
CA VAL A 220 -0.43 23.79 45.70
C VAL A 220 -0.21 25.28 45.90
N THR A 221 0.11 25.67 47.14
CA THR A 221 0.52 27.03 47.48
C THR A 221 2.04 27.15 47.51
N LYS A 222 2.58 28.15 46.81
CA LYS A 222 3.99 28.53 46.88
C LYS A 222 4.16 29.93 47.45
N ILE A 223 5.13 30.05 48.35
CA ILE A 223 5.55 31.33 48.93
C ILE A 223 6.63 31.93 48.03
N GLY A 224 6.40 33.15 47.56
CA GLY A 224 7.27 33.88 46.66
C GLY A 224 6.46 34.77 45.72
N ASN A 225 7.14 35.73 45.10
CA ASN A 225 6.54 36.59 44.07
C ASN A 225 6.34 35.86 42.73
N THR A 226 6.90 34.65 42.57
CA THR A 226 6.75 33.82 41.37
C THR A 226 6.43 32.37 41.72
N TYR A 227 5.61 31.73 40.89
CA TYR A 227 5.39 30.29 40.93
C TYR A 227 5.45 29.70 39.52
N THR A 228 6.46 28.84 39.28
CA THR A 228 6.65 28.12 38.02
C THR A 228 6.17 26.68 38.13
N ILE A 229 5.45 26.24 37.10
CA ILE A 229 4.89 24.91 36.91
C ILE A 229 5.43 24.39 35.58
N GLU A 230 6.13 23.26 35.60
CA GLU A 230 6.76 22.67 34.42
C GLU A 230 5.82 21.69 33.71
N ASN A 231 5.94 21.61 32.38
CA ASN A 231 5.23 20.66 31.52
C ASN A 231 3.71 20.61 31.79
N CYS A 232 3.11 21.78 31.96
CA CYS A 232 1.71 21.94 32.25
C CYS A 232 0.88 21.72 30.98
N VAL A 233 -0.22 20.99 31.11
CA VAL A 233 -1.25 20.86 30.05
C VAL A 233 -2.52 21.61 30.42
N LEU A 234 -2.77 21.80 31.71
CA LEU A 234 -3.84 22.62 32.25
C LEU A 234 -3.39 23.27 33.56
N THR A 235 -3.63 24.56 33.73
CA THR A 235 -3.38 25.27 34.98
C THR A 235 -4.59 26.12 35.38
N THR A 236 -4.86 26.21 36.67
CA THR A 236 -5.85 27.12 37.25
C THR A 236 -5.18 27.91 38.37
N LEU A 237 -5.08 29.23 38.21
CA LEU A 237 -4.71 30.12 39.31
C LEU A 237 -5.94 30.32 40.21
N THR A 238 -5.87 29.80 41.44
CA THR A 238 -7.01 29.73 42.34
C THR A 238 -6.97 30.81 43.43
N HIS A 239 -5.77 31.20 43.87
CA HIS A 239 -5.67 32.16 44.96
C HIS A 239 -4.34 32.91 44.91
N VAL A 240 -4.38 34.20 45.25
CA VAL A 240 -3.18 34.97 45.60
C VAL A 240 -3.44 35.69 46.91
N LYS A 241 -2.61 35.43 47.91
CA LYS A 241 -2.60 36.14 49.19
C LYS A 241 -1.30 36.92 49.34
N ILE A 242 -1.39 38.16 49.79
CA ILE A 242 -0.24 39.04 50.01
C ILE A 242 -0.30 39.46 51.46
N ASN A 243 0.65 38.99 52.27
CA ASN A 243 0.80 39.39 53.66
C ASN A 243 1.69 40.64 53.72
N LEU A 244 1.26 41.64 54.47
CA LEU A 244 1.87 42.95 54.53
C LEU A 244 2.33 43.27 55.95
N ASN A 245 3.53 43.84 56.05
CA ASN A 245 4.02 44.47 57.27
C ASN A 245 3.66 45.95 57.19
N VAL A 246 2.75 46.38 58.07
CA VAL A 246 2.28 47.76 58.13
C VAL A 246 2.41 48.27 59.56
N TYR A 247 2.75 49.55 59.70
CA TYR A 247 2.93 50.18 60.99
C TYR A 247 1.70 50.97 61.39
N HIS A 248 1.34 50.83 62.67
CA HIS A 248 0.34 51.64 63.32
C HIS A 248 1.03 52.48 64.37
N THR A 249 1.11 53.78 64.14
CA THR A 249 1.61 54.73 65.14
C THR A 249 0.42 55.50 65.68
N SER A 250 0.12 55.33 66.97
CA SER A 250 -0.73 56.25 67.70
C SER A 250 -0.01 56.66 69.00
N GLU A 251 -0.14 57.92 69.38
CA GLU A 251 0.35 58.40 70.68
C GLU A 251 -0.46 57.80 71.85
N TYR A 252 -1.63 57.19 71.59
CA TYR A 252 -2.52 56.62 72.59
C TYR A 252 -3.27 55.38 72.06
N LEU A 253 -2.63 54.22 72.03
CA LEU A 253 -3.21 52.91 71.67
C LEU A 253 -4.20 52.35 72.73
N TYR A 254 -4.67 53.20 73.66
CA TYR A 254 -5.41 52.79 74.86
C TYR A 254 -6.86 53.28 74.93
N ALA A 255 -7.41 53.85 73.86
CA ALA A 255 -8.80 54.30 73.91
C ALA A 255 -9.75 53.15 73.56
N ARG A 256 -10.40 52.64 74.62
CA ARG A 256 -11.54 51.70 74.61
C ARG A 256 -12.67 52.22 73.72
N GLY A 257 -13.28 51.33 72.94
CA GLY A 257 -14.59 51.54 72.31
C GLY A 257 -14.54 51.58 70.78
N ASP A 258 -15.50 50.91 70.17
CA ASP A 258 -15.61 50.55 68.74
C ASP A 258 -15.87 51.73 67.77
N ASP A 259 -15.52 52.97 68.12
CA ASP A 259 -15.83 54.17 67.34
C ASP A 259 -14.59 54.74 66.62
N HIS A 260 -13.97 53.92 65.76
CA HIS A 260 -12.94 54.38 64.82
C HIS A 260 -13.53 54.59 63.43
N TYR A 261 -13.35 55.78 62.85
CA TYR A 261 -13.62 55.98 61.43
C TYR A 261 -12.33 56.22 60.65
N MET A 262 -12.21 55.46 59.57
CA MET A 262 -11.14 55.58 58.57
C MET A 262 -11.35 56.83 57.75
N ILE A 263 -10.40 57.78 57.79
CA ILE A 263 -10.44 58.98 56.95
C ILE A 263 -9.81 58.66 55.58
N GLU A 264 -8.69 57.95 55.58
CA GLU A 264 -7.96 57.59 54.37
C GLU A 264 -7.28 56.24 54.55
N ARG A 265 -7.38 55.33 53.58
CA ARG A 265 -6.72 54.02 53.62
C ARG A 265 -5.44 54.04 52.78
N PRO A 266 -4.34 53.44 53.26
CA PRO A 266 -3.21 53.17 52.38
C PRO A 266 -3.65 52.11 51.38
N SER A 267 -3.08 52.20 50.20
CA SER A 267 -3.47 51.37 49.08
C SER A 267 -2.25 50.96 48.28
N VAL A 268 -2.37 49.77 47.70
CA VAL A 268 -1.34 49.17 46.88
C VAL A 268 -1.95 48.75 45.56
N ARG A 269 -1.13 48.79 44.51
CA ARG A 269 -1.45 48.21 43.22
C ARG A 269 -0.86 46.82 43.16
N VAL A 270 -1.72 45.86 42.85
CA VAL A 270 -1.36 44.46 42.63
C VAL A 270 -1.49 44.17 41.15
N ILE A 271 -0.43 43.62 40.56
CA ILE A 271 -0.39 43.15 39.18
C ILE A 271 -0.06 41.66 39.21
N ILE A 272 -0.92 40.84 38.60
CA ILE A 272 -0.72 39.40 38.46
C ILE A 272 -0.58 39.11 36.97
N THR A 273 0.50 38.44 36.61
CA THR A 273 0.76 38.03 35.23
C THR A 273 1.05 36.54 35.14
N ARG A 274 0.79 35.97 33.96
CA ARG A 274 1.18 34.60 33.60
C ARG A 274 2.12 34.66 32.41
N LYS A 275 3.18 33.86 32.43
CA LYS A 275 4.10 33.64 31.33
C LYS A 275 4.06 32.17 30.93
N ASP A 276 3.59 31.88 29.73
CA ASP A 276 3.46 30.52 29.18
C ASP A 276 4.10 30.39 27.78
N LYS A 277 4.16 31.47 27.00
CA LYS A 277 5.12 31.72 25.90
C LYS A 277 5.39 33.22 25.77
N THR A 278 4.32 34.00 25.97
CA THR A 278 4.32 35.45 26.13
C THR A 278 3.85 35.83 27.53
N LYS A 279 4.08 37.08 27.94
CA LYS A 279 3.58 37.61 29.22
C LYS A 279 2.15 38.10 29.04
N VAL A 280 1.22 37.58 29.83
CA VAL A 280 -0.20 37.91 29.81
C VAL A 280 -0.59 38.54 31.15
N LEU A 281 -1.25 39.69 31.10
CA LEU A 281 -1.84 40.33 32.27
C LEU A 281 -3.12 39.59 32.67
N LEU A 282 -3.19 39.11 33.91
CA LEU A 282 -4.38 38.44 34.45
C LEU A 282 -5.22 39.36 35.33
N LEU A 283 -4.55 40.20 36.12
CA LEU A 283 -5.19 41.16 37.01
C LEU A 283 -4.29 42.37 37.21
N GLU A 284 -4.87 43.56 37.16
CA GLU A 284 -4.28 44.79 37.71
C GLU A 284 -5.35 45.49 38.54
N LYS A 285 -5.08 45.69 39.83
CA LYS A 285 -6.05 46.32 40.73
C LYS A 285 -5.36 47.13 41.81
N VAL A 286 -5.90 48.31 42.11
CA VAL A 286 -5.57 49.08 43.31
C VAL A 286 -6.50 48.63 44.43
N VAL A 287 -5.92 48.23 45.56
CA VAL A 287 -6.64 47.70 46.72
C VAL A 287 -6.23 48.47 47.96
N GLU A 288 -7.23 48.91 48.73
CA GLU A 288 -7.03 49.48 50.05
C GLU A 288 -6.68 48.37 51.06
N ILE A 289 -5.65 48.60 51.85
CA ILE A 289 -5.22 47.64 52.87
C ILE A 289 -6.23 47.66 54.02
N ARG A 290 -6.61 46.47 54.48
CA ARG A 290 -7.37 46.27 55.71
C ARG A 290 -6.50 45.51 56.71
N SER A 291 -6.55 45.93 57.95
CA SER A 291 -5.87 45.27 59.07
C SER A 291 -6.91 44.69 60.01
N ILE A 292 -6.68 43.45 60.44
CA ILE A 292 -7.40 42.82 61.54
C ILE A 292 -6.54 42.98 62.79
N PHE A 293 -7.11 43.55 63.85
CA PHE A 293 -6.41 43.75 65.11
C PHE A 293 -6.76 42.63 66.09
N HIS A 294 -5.72 42.02 66.65
CA HIS A 294 -5.84 41.00 67.68
C HIS A 294 -5.40 41.56 69.03
N LYS A 295 -6.21 41.29 70.04
CA LYS A 295 -5.90 41.59 71.44
C LYS A 295 -5.36 40.35 72.11
N GLU A 296 -4.12 40.37 72.58
CA GLU A 296 -3.55 39.27 73.34
C GLU A 296 -3.16 39.73 74.75
N LEU A 297 -3.70 39.05 75.76
CA LEU A 297 -3.32 39.24 77.16
C LEU A 297 -2.16 38.30 77.47
N ARG A 298 -0.91 38.77 77.35
CA ARG A 298 0.23 38.02 77.90
C ARG A 298 0.26 38.18 79.41
N GLN A 299 0.03 37.07 80.13
CA GLN A 299 -0.06 37.05 81.59
C GLN A 299 1.27 37.39 82.30
N ASP A 300 2.42 37.29 81.63
CA ASP A 300 3.72 37.34 82.30
C ASP A 300 4.17 38.74 82.77
N TYR A 301 3.52 39.83 82.34
CA TYR A 301 3.93 41.19 82.73
C TYR A 301 2.78 42.19 82.97
N GLY A 302 1.52 41.75 83.01
CA GLY A 302 0.38 42.66 83.20
C GLY A 302 0.16 43.68 82.06
N HIS A 303 0.84 43.52 80.92
CA HIS A 303 0.69 44.37 79.75
C HIS A 303 -0.19 43.70 78.70
N THR A 304 -1.19 44.42 78.18
CA THR A 304 -1.94 43.99 76.98
C THR A 304 -1.08 44.29 75.75
N GLN A 305 -0.78 43.27 74.94
CA GLN A 305 -0.13 43.46 73.64
C GLN A 305 -1.19 43.41 72.53
N TRP A 306 -1.06 44.33 71.58
CA TRP A 306 -1.89 44.37 70.38
C TRP A 306 -0.99 44.09 69.19
N TRP A 307 -1.44 43.21 68.31
CA TRP A 307 -0.78 42.95 67.04
C TRP A 307 -1.83 42.94 65.93
N SER A 308 -1.42 43.24 64.70
CA SER A 308 -2.32 43.27 63.55
C SER A 308 -1.84 42.36 62.44
N GLU A 309 -2.80 41.72 61.77
CA GLU A 309 -2.58 41.04 60.49
C GLU A 309 -3.11 41.94 59.39
N SER A 310 -2.28 42.18 58.39
CA SER A 310 -2.70 42.93 57.21
C SER A 310 -2.39 42.12 55.98
N TYR A 311 -3.43 41.80 55.23
CA TYR A 311 -3.28 41.00 54.03
C TYR A 311 -4.27 41.43 52.95
N ILE A 312 -3.94 41.08 51.72
CA ILE A 312 -4.82 41.22 50.56
C ILE A 312 -4.98 39.85 49.94
N GLU A 313 -6.23 39.43 49.76
CA GLU A 313 -6.56 38.15 49.15
C GLU A 313 -7.35 38.35 47.86
N PHE A 314 -6.96 37.59 46.85
CA PHE A 314 -7.65 37.46 45.59
C PHE A 314 -8.07 36.00 45.42
N PRO A 315 -9.32 35.65 45.76
CA PRO A 315 -9.90 34.40 45.29
C PRO A 315 -10.05 34.51 43.77
N LEU A 316 -9.30 33.67 43.04
CA LEU A 316 -9.26 33.64 41.59
C LEU A 316 -9.77 32.29 41.09
N GLN A 317 -10.16 32.21 39.83
CA GLN A 317 -10.49 30.94 39.16
C GLN A 317 -10.10 31.07 37.67
N ILE A 318 -8.83 31.39 37.41
CA ILE A 318 -8.36 31.66 36.05
C ILE A 318 -7.71 30.40 35.50
N GLN A 319 -8.46 29.66 34.70
CA GLN A 319 -8.01 28.43 34.05
C GLN A 319 -7.39 28.70 32.67
N ARG A 320 -6.42 27.88 32.29
CA ARG A 320 -5.86 27.79 30.94
C ARG A 320 -5.50 26.35 30.59
N VAL A 321 -5.91 25.94 29.40
CA VAL A 321 -5.53 24.67 28.75
C VAL A 321 -4.50 24.95 27.66
N TYR A 322 -3.53 24.06 27.50
CA TYR A 322 -2.45 24.16 26.53
C TYR A 322 -2.51 23.00 25.53
N GLU A 323 -2.25 23.30 24.26
CA GLU A 323 -2.17 22.29 23.18
C GLU A 323 -0.90 21.44 23.28
N GLU A 324 0.17 22.03 23.83
CA GLU A 324 1.47 21.39 24.04
C GLU A 324 1.85 21.50 25.52
N ARG A 325 2.72 20.58 26.00
CA ARG A 325 3.34 20.70 27.32
C ARG A 325 4.06 22.04 27.42
N THR A 326 3.63 22.88 28.36
CA THR A 326 4.07 24.27 28.45
C THR A 326 4.51 24.61 29.87
N ASP A 327 5.67 25.23 30.02
CA ASP A 327 6.09 25.76 31.31
C ASP A 327 5.36 27.08 31.59
N VAL A 328 4.70 27.15 32.74
CA VAL A 328 3.88 28.30 33.13
C VAL A 328 4.48 28.94 34.36
N THR A 329 4.68 30.26 34.33
CA THR A 329 5.08 31.04 35.51
C THR A 329 4.04 32.10 35.83
N TYR A 330 3.51 32.07 37.04
CA TYR A 330 2.76 33.19 37.61
C TYR A 330 3.71 34.15 38.29
N GLU A 331 3.51 35.45 38.11
CA GLU A 331 4.28 36.50 38.77
C GLU A 331 3.31 37.52 39.37
N VAL A 332 3.56 37.87 40.64
CA VAL A 332 2.80 38.87 41.39
C VAL A 332 3.74 40.04 41.70
N LYS A 333 3.34 41.22 41.28
CA LYS A 333 4.03 42.49 41.58
C LYS A 333 3.12 43.37 42.41
N VAL A 334 3.67 43.90 43.50
CA VAL A 334 2.97 44.80 44.42
C VAL A 334 3.72 46.12 44.49
N THR A 335 3.03 47.23 44.28
CA THR A 335 3.61 48.58 44.36
C THR A 335 2.72 49.48 45.18
N LYS A 336 3.31 50.35 46.02
CA LYS A 336 2.56 51.32 46.81
C LYS A 336 1.86 52.33 45.90
N VAL A 337 0.64 52.71 46.26
CA VAL A 337 -0.10 53.80 45.60
C VAL A 337 -0.29 54.93 46.59
N ASN A 338 -0.90 54.63 47.73
CA ASN A 338 -0.94 55.52 48.87
C ASN A 338 -0.27 54.82 50.06
N SER A 339 0.82 55.41 50.56
CA SER A 339 1.61 54.78 51.64
C SER A 339 1.09 55.13 53.02
N ILE A 340 0.20 56.12 53.14
CA ILE A 340 -0.27 56.65 54.42
C ILE A 340 -1.79 56.63 54.45
N GLY A 341 -2.36 55.97 55.45
CA GLY A 341 -3.73 56.14 55.87
C GLY A 341 -3.83 56.93 57.17
N LYS A 342 -4.97 57.57 57.34
CA LYS A 342 -5.31 58.38 58.52
C LYS A 342 -6.59 57.85 59.15
N TYR A 343 -6.57 57.72 60.46
CA TYR A 343 -7.75 57.38 61.27
C TYR A 343 -8.01 58.52 62.23
N GLY A 344 -9.26 58.94 62.31
CA GLY A 344 -9.69 59.98 63.23
C GLY A 344 -10.22 59.39 64.53
N TYR A 345 -9.85 59.99 65.65
CA TYR A 345 -10.67 60.02 66.85
C TYR A 345 -11.49 61.32 66.83
N PHE A 346 -12.76 61.25 67.25
CA PHE A 346 -13.63 62.41 67.41
C PHE A 346 -12.84 63.63 67.97
N ASP A 347 -12.71 64.63 67.10
CA ASP A 347 -12.21 65.99 67.27
C ASP A 347 -10.79 66.31 67.76
N LYS A 348 -9.92 65.35 68.16
CA LYS A 348 -8.58 65.77 68.69
C LYS A 348 -7.33 64.95 68.36
N TYR A 349 -7.42 63.74 67.79
CA TYR A 349 -6.21 62.91 67.58
C TYR A 349 -6.21 62.17 66.25
N THR A 350 -5.05 62.19 65.57
CA THR A 350 -4.78 61.47 64.31
C THR A 350 -3.80 60.33 64.59
N ALA A 351 -4.25 59.08 64.38
CA ALA A 351 -3.36 57.94 64.28
C ALA A 351 -2.97 57.73 62.81
N THR A 352 -1.73 57.30 62.57
CA THR A 352 -1.21 57.06 61.23
C THR A 352 -1.05 55.56 61.00
N PHE A 353 -1.52 55.11 59.84
CA PHE A 353 -1.36 53.75 59.35
C PHE A 353 -0.49 53.80 58.11
N GLU A 354 0.74 53.31 58.21
CA GLU A 354 1.75 53.53 57.20
C GLU A 354 2.28 52.22 56.64
N ILE A 355 2.46 52.18 55.32
CA ILE A 355 3.28 51.17 54.66
C ILE A 355 4.75 51.60 54.82
N PRO A 356 5.57 50.86 55.59
CA PRO A 356 6.96 51.19 55.89
C PRO A 356 7.73 51.62 54.65
N SER A 357 8.50 52.70 54.68
CA SER A 357 9.32 53.15 53.55
C SER A 357 10.39 52.14 53.11
N SER A 358 10.77 51.20 54.00
CA SER A 358 11.66 50.07 53.72
C SER A 358 11.10 49.15 52.62
N HIS A 359 11.96 48.28 52.08
CA HIS A 359 11.56 47.31 51.04
C HIS A 359 10.80 46.10 51.59
N ASP A 360 10.81 45.86 52.91
CA ASP A 360 10.27 44.65 53.56
C ASP A 360 8.80 44.77 54.02
N TRP A 361 8.06 45.71 53.44
CA TRP A 361 6.64 45.93 53.74
C TRP A 361 5.73 44.86 53.15
N VAL A 362 6.21 44.06 52.19
CA VAL A 362 5.57 42.81 51.77
C VAL A 362 6.26 41.68 52.53
N ASN A 363 5.55 41.07 53.48
CA ASN A 363 6.06 39.98 54.29
C ASN A 363 6.17 38.69 53.47
N SER A 364 5.08 38.31 52.80
CA SER A 364 5.06 37.15 51.92
C SER A 364 3.98 37.28 50.85
N ILE A 365 4.20 36.59 49.74
CA ILE A 365 3.19 36.41 48.70
C ILE A 365 2.98 34.90 48.59
N GLU A 366 1.73 34.47 48.68
CA GLU A 366 1.31 33.09 48.53
C GLU A 366 0.51 32.98 47.23
N ILE A 367 0.99 32.16 46.31
CA ILE A 367 0.35 31.89 45.02
C ILE A 367 -0.13 30.45 45.06
N THR A 368 -1.44 30.24 44.96
CA THR A 368 -2.05 28.90 44.90
C THR A 368 -2.54 28.64 43.49
N ALA A 369 -2.10 27.51 42.92
CA ALA A 369 -2.59 27.03 41.65
C ALA A 369 -2.78 25.50 41.65
N VAL A 370 -3.67 25.04 40.79
CA VAL A 370 -3.87 23.62 40.45
C VAL A 370 -3.33 23.41 39.05
N SER A 371 -2.58 22.34 38.81
CA SER A 371 -2.07 22.07 37.46
C SER A 371 -2.03 20.59 37.15
N ASP A 372 -2.58 20.24 35.99
CA ASP A 372 -2.32 18.95 35.37
C ASP A 372 -1.02 19.04 34.59
N THR A 373 -0.12 18.10 34.85
CA THR A 373 1.21 18.04 34.22
C THR A 373 1.39 16.72 33.50
N SER A 374 2.23 16.74 32.48
CA SER A 374 2.53 15.55 31.69
C SER A 374 4.03 15.45 31.46
N LYS A 375 4.59 14.25 31.60
CA LYS A 375 5.98 13.97 31.21
C LYS A 375 6.02 12.77 30.26
N LEU A 376 6.99 12.79 29.35
CA LEU A 376 7.30 11.60 28.55
C LEU A 376 8.08 10.63 29.43
N GLY A 377 7.55 9.42 29.56
CA GLY A 377 8.24 8.31 30.19
C GLY A 377 9.38 7.78 29.32
N GLU A 378 10.13 6.82 29.87
CA GLU A 378 11.21 6.16 29.14
C GLU A 378 10.69 5.41 27.90
N VAL A 379 11.56 5.31 26.89
CA VAL A 379 11.26 4.58 25.67
C VAL A 379 11.27 3.08 25.95
N GLN A 380 10.12 2.45 25.76
CA GLN A 380 9.91 1.03 26.00
C GLN A 380 9.08 0.41 24.87
N GLY A 381 8.95 -0.91 24.91
CA GLY A 381 8.16 -1.66 23.95
C GLY A 381 8.95 -2.76 23.28
N GLU A 382 8.22 -3.80 22.96
CA GLU A 382 8.72 -4.97 22.24
C GLU A 382 7.62 -5.48 21.31
N GLY A 383 8.04 -6.25 20.32
CA GLY A 383 7.11 -6.81 19.35
C GLY A 383 7.79 -7.36 18.13
N GLU A 384 6.99 -7.63 17.12
CA GLU A 384 7.44 -8.19 15.86
C GLU A 384 7.42 -7.12 14.78
N VAL A 385 8.56 -6.96 14.10
CA VAL A 385 8.73 -6.08 12.95
C VAL A 385 8.73 -6.94 11.70
N SER A 386 7.84 -6.64 10.75
CA SER A 386 7.91 -7.18 9.39
C SER A 386 8.87 -6.34 8.57
N TYR A 387 9.59 -6.95 7.64
CA TYR A 387 10.50 -6.22 6.78
C TYR A 387 10.47 -6.71 5.34
N ILE A 388 10.79 -5.79 4.44
CA ILE A 388 11.19 -6.06 3.05
C ILE A 388 12.57 -5.48 2.85
N ALA A 389 13.46 -6.29 2.32
CA ALA A 389 14.87 -6.03 2.10
C ALA A 389 15.19 -6.27 0.62
N MET A 390 15.86 -5.34 -0.03
CA MET A 390 16.21 -5.46 -1.44
C MET A 390 17.49 -4.69 -1.76
N GLU A 391 18.25 -5.21 -2.73
CA GLU A 391 19.36 -4.46 -3.33
C GLU A 391 18.78 -3.55 -4.41
N VAL A 392 18.96 -2.26 -4.23
CA VAL A 392 18.60 -1.20 -5.18
C VAL A 392 19.87 -0.43 -5.49
N ASP A 393 20.15 -0.20 -6.77
CA ASP A 393 21.24 0.62 -7.29
C ASP A 393 20.76 1.95 -7.90
#